data_AF-A0A5S3UR14-F1
#
_entry.id   AF-A0A5S3UR14-F1
#
_cell.length_a   1.000
_cell.length_b   1.000
_cell.length_c   1.000
_cell.angle_alpha   90.00
_cell.angle_beta   90.00
_cell.angle_gamma   90.00
#
_symmetry.space_group_name_H-M   'P 1'
#
loop_
_entity.id
_entity.type
_entity.pdbx_description
1 polymer ?
#
loop_
_entity_poly.entity_id
_entity_poly.type
_entity_poly.pdbx_seq_one_letter_code
_entity_poly.pdbx_strand_id
1 'polypeptide(L)' 'QVAEVFKEWSEGQLNSYLLAISSHILSLENEKNEPIVDLIDNKVGAKGTGLWTAQNALELGIAVPSLVAA' A
#
# COMPACT_ATOMS: atom_id res chain seq x y z
N GLN A 1 -2.05 17.43 -3.99
CA GLN A 1 -2.07 17.67 -2.53
C GLN A 1 -1.64 16.43 -1.73
N VAL A 2 -2.27 15.26 -1.93
CA VAL A 2 -1.92 14.03 -1.19
C VAL A 2 -0.49 13.55 -1.48
N ALA A 3 -0.04 13.62 -2.74
CA ALA A 3 1.33 13.23 -3.12
C ALA A 3 2.42 13.99 -2.35
N GLU A 4 2.22 15.29 -2.08
CA GLU A 4 3.18 16.12 -1.36
C GLU A 4 3.28 15.72 0.12
N VAL A 5 2.15 15.41 0.75
CA VAL A 5 2.11 14.90 2.13
C VAL A 5 2.87 13.57 2.25
N PHE A 6 2.64 12.66 1.30
CA PHE A 6 3.35 11.37 1.25
C PHE A 6 4.84 11.54 1.00
N LYS A 7 5.22 12.54 0.19
CA LYS A 7 6.62 12.88 -0.06
C LYS A 7 7.30 13.38 1.22
N GLU A 8 6.68 14.31 1.94
CA GLU A 8 7.19 14.80 3.23
C GLU A 8 7.40 13.65 4.22
N TRP A 9 6.43 12.73 4.33
CA TRP A 9 6.56 11.56 5.21
C TRP A 9 7.67 10.60 4.77
N SER A 10 7.85 10.41 3.46
CA SER A 10 8.90 9.54 2.91
C SER A 10 10.32 10.06 3.15
N GLU A 11 10.49 11.38 3.32
CA GLU A 11 11.77 12.02 3.63
C GLU A 11 12.02 12.17 5.14
N GLY A 12 10.98 11.95 5.96
CA GLY A 12 11.03 12.08 7.41
C GLY A 12 11.18 10.75 8.16
N GLN A 13 10.58 10.69 9.36
CA GLN A 13 10.67 9.52 10.25
C GLN A 13 10.03 8.26 9.66
N LEU A 14 9.06 8.41 8.75
CA LEU A 14 8.37 7.29 8.12
C LEU A 14 9.06 6.82 6.83
N ASN A 15 10.30 7.24 6.58
CA ASN A 15 11.05 6.84 5.39
C ASN A 15 11.02 5.32 5.21
N SER A 16 10.34 4.90 4.14
CA SER A 16 10.18 3.51 3.76
C SER A 16 9.98 3.41 2.26
N TYR A 17 10.42 2.28 1.69
CA TYR A 17 10.25 2.01 0.27
C TYR A 17 8.78 2.13 -0.18
N LEU A 18 7.84 1.62 0.64
CA LEU A 18 6.41 1.67 0.33
C LEU A 18 5.90 3.12 0.27
N LEU A 19 6.32 3.99 1.19
CA LEU A 19 5.92 5.40 1.14
C LEU A 19 6.52 6.14 -0.07
N ALA A 20 7.75 5.84 -0.45
CA ALA A 20 8.39 6.43 -1.61
C ALA A 20 7.68 6.06 -2.93
N ILE A 21 7.29 4.79 -3.10
CA ILE A 21 6.53 4.40 -4.30
C ILE A 21 5.10 4.96 -4.26
N SER A 22 4.47 5.07 -3.09
CA SER A 22 3.14 5.68 -2.95
C SER A 22 3.15 7.15 -3.32
N SER A 23 4.13 7.94 -2.85
CA SER A 23 4.26 9.35 -3.24
C SER A 23 4.48 9.50 -4.75
N HIS A 24 5.31 8.63 -5.34
CA HIS A 24 5.54 8.61 -6.78
C HIS A 24 4.25 8.28 -7.55
N ILE A 25 3.54 7.20 -7.22
CA ILE A 25 2.31 6.79 -7.90
C ILE A 25 1.24 7.88 -7.82
N LEU A 26 1.09 8.54 -6.67
CA LEU A 26 0.12 9.64 -6.48
C LEU A 26 0.46 10.90 -7.30
N SER A 27 1.66 11.00 -7.86
CA SER A 27 2.09 12.11 -8.74
C SER A 27 1.99 11.78 -10.24
N LEU A 28 1.66 10.54 -10.60
CA LEU A 28 1.57 10.12 -11.99
C LEU A 28 0.25 10.57 -12.62
N GLU A 29 0.36 11.23 -13.77
CA GLU A 29 -0.76 11.67 -14.60
C GLU A 29 -0.61 11.10 -16.02
N ASN A 30 -1.73 10.93 -16.73
CA ASN A 30 -1.71 10.56 -18.15
C ASN A 30 -1.53 11.81 -19.04
N GLU A 31 -1.53 11.61 -20.37
CA GLU A 31 -1.40 12.70 -21.36
C GLU A 31 -2.52 13.76 -21.30
N LYS A 32 -3.62 13.48 -20.59
CA LYS A 32 -4.76 14.39 -20.38
C LYS A 32 -4.71 15.09 -19.01
N ASN A 33 -3.62 14.91 -18.24
CA ASN A 33 -3.48 15.38 -16.85
C ASN A 33 -4.50 14.73 -15.89
N GLU A 34 -4.95 13.51 -16.18
CA GLU A 34 -5.79 12.73 -15.26
C GLU A 34 -4.89 11.87 -14.36
N PRO A 35 -5.09 11.85 -13.03
CA PRO A 35 -4.31 11.02 -12.12
C PRO A 35 -4.46 9.53 -12.46
N ILE A 36 -3.34 8.84 -12.67
CA ILE A 36 -3.34 7.42 -13.07
C ILE A 36 -4.04 6.55 -12.02
N VAL A 37 -3.86 6.87 -10.74
CA VAL A 37 -4.42 6.11 -9.62
C VAL A 37 -5.95 6.03 -9.67
N ASP A 38 -6.62 7.08 -10.16
CA ASP A 38 -8.08 7.16 -10.25
C ASP A 38 -8.64 6.34 -11.44
N LEU A 39 -7.77 5.92 -12.36
CA LEU A 39 -8.13 5.14 -13.55
C LEU A 39 -7.96 3.63 -13.34
N ILE A 40 -7.36 3.20 -12.22
CA ILE A 40 -7.10 1.79 -11.92
C ILE A 40 -8.36 1.14 -11.31
N ASP A 41 -8.75 -0.04 -11.82
CA ASP A 41 -9.87 -0.81 -11.25
C ASP A 41 -9.60 -1.18 -9.78
N ASN A 42 -10.58 -0.98 -8.92
CA ASN A 42 -10.46 -1.23 -7.48
C ASN A 42 -10.60 -2.72 -7.14
N LYS A 43 -9.69 -3.54 -7.70
CA LYS A 43 -9.59 -4.98 -7.46
C LYS A 43 -8.15 -5.35 -7.18
N VAL A 44 -7.88 -5.75 -5.94
CA VAL A 44 -6.55 -6.13 -5.48
C VAL A 44 -6.38 -7.64 -5.63
N GLY A 45 -5.30 -8.06 -6.31
CA GLY A 45 -4.94 -9.47 -6.43
C GLY A 45 -4.03 -9.95 -5.30
N ALA A 46 -4.13 -11.23 -4.93
CA ALA A 46 -3.26 -11.87 -3.95
C ALA A 46 -2.74 -13.22 -4.48
N LYS A 47 -1.49 -13.57 -4.14
CA LYS A 47 -0.85 -14.85 -4.56
C LYS A 47 -0.72 -15.88 -3.44
N GLY A 48 -1.29 -15.62 -2.27
CA GLY A 48 -1.42 -16.59 -1.18
C GLY A 48 -0.50 -16.39 0.03
N THR A 49 0.66 -15.73 -0.10
CA THR A 49 1.61 -15.57 1.03
C THR A 49 1.03 -14.82 2.24
N GLY A 50 0.17 -13.82 2.01
CA GLY A 50 -0.57 -13.13 3.08
C GLY A 50 -1.54 -14.07 3.81
N LEU A 51 -2.32 -14.84 3.04
CA LEU A 51 -3.27 -15.82 3.57
C LEU A 51 -2.57 -16.89 4.41
N TRP A 52 -1.46 -17.44 3.91
CA TRP A 52 -0.69 -18.45 4.64
C TRP A 52 -0.15 -17.91 5.97
N THR A 53 0.25 -16.64 6.01
CA THR A 53 0.74 -16.01 7.25
C THR A 53 -0.38 -15.87 8.28
N ALA A 54 -1.57 -15.44 7.86
CA ALA A 54 -2.74 -15.34 8.74
C ALA A 54 -3.18 -16.71 9.27
N GLN A 55 -3.16 -17.74 8.42
CA GLN A 55 -3.48 -19.12 8.81
C GLN A 55 -2.48 -19.68 9.82
N ASN A 56 -1.17 -19.54 9.56
CA ASN A 56 -0.13 -19.99 10.48
C ASN A 56 -0.24 -19.32 11.85
N ALA A 57 -0.54 -18.02 11.90
CA ALA A 57 -0.70 -17.32 13.17
C ALA A 57 -1.91 -17.84 13.98
N LEU A 58 -3.00 -18.19 13.30
CA LEU A 58 -4.16 -18.82 13.92
C LEU A 58 -3.81 -20.21 14.49
N GLU A 59 -3.09 -21.03 13.74
CA GLU A 59 -2.64 -22.36 14.18
C GLU A 59 -1.73 -22.30 15.40
N LEU A 60 -0.84 -21.30 15.44
CA LEU A 60 0.07 -21.07 16.56
C LEU A 60 -0.59 -20.35 17.76
N GLY A 61 -1.84 -19.91 17.64
CA GLY A 61 -2.53 -19.14 18.67
C GLY A 61 -1.93 -17.75 18.90
N ILE A 62 -1.27 -17.16 17.91
CA ILE A 62 -0.63 -15.84 17.98
C ILE A 62 -1.58 -14.78 17.40
N ALA A 63 -1.91 -13.77 18.21
CA ALA A 63 -2.80 -12.69 17.78
C ALA A 63 -2.11 -11.73 16.78
N VAL A 64 -2.56 -11.74 15.52
CA VAL A 64 -2.10 -10.83 14.44
C VAL A 64 -3.26 -10.08 13.75
N PRO A 65 -4.11 -9.36 14.50
CA PRO A 65 -5.36 -8.79 13.97
C PRO A 65 -5.15 -7.84 12.77
N SER A 66 -4.07 -7.06 12.76
CA SER A 66 -3.76 -6.15 11.64
C SER A 66 -3.39 -6.87 10.36
N LEU A 67 -2.79 -8.07 10.42
CA LEU A 67 -2.53 -8.88 9.22
C LEU A 67 -3.80 -9.56 8.70
N VAL A 68 -4.72 -9.93 9.60
CA VAL A 68 -5.97 -10.61 9.21
C VAL A 68 -6.95 -9.62 8.56
N ALA A 69 -6.88 -8.34 8.92
CA ALA A 69 -7.72 -7.29 8.35
C ALA A 69 -7.20 -6.73 7.00
N ALA A 70 -5.94 -7.00 6.65
CA ALA A 70 -5.28 -6.53 5.43
C ALA A 70 -5.64 -7.41 4.22
#